data_AF-A0A6L5NZX0-F1
#
_entry.id   AF-A0A6L5NZX0-F1
#
_cell.length_a   1.000
_cell.length_b   1.000
_cell.length_c   1.000
_cell.angle_alpha   90.00
_cell.angle_beta   90.00
_cell.angle_gamma   90.00
#
_symmetry.space_group_name_H-M   'P 1'
#
loop_
_entity.id
_entity.type
_entity.pdbx_description
1 polymer ?
#
loop_
_entity_poly.entity_id
_entity_poly.type
_entity_poly.pdbx_seq_one_letter_code
_entity_poly.pdbx_strand_id
1 'polypeptide(L)'
;MDCRLGCGACCIAPSITSAIPGMPHGKPAGVRCVQLNDDNLCQLFGLPERPNVCSDFSASIDVCGNTNQQALILITELEQHTS
;
A
#
# COMPACT_ATOMS: atom_id res chain seq x y z
N MET A 1 -3.03 11.33 9.81
CA MET A 1 -2.22 12.28 9.00
C MET A 1 -2.68 12.17 7.57
N ASP A 2 -2.44 13.15 6.71
CA ASP A 2 -2.81 13.00 5.30
C ASP A 2 -1.86 12.03 4.58
N CYS A 3 -2.40 11.26 3.63
CA CYS A 3 -1.59 10.39 2.79
C CYS A 3 -0.61 11.23 1.96
N ARG A 4 0.67 10.87 2.00
CA ARG A 4 1.71 11.53 1.19
C ARG A 4 1.67 10.99 -0.23
N LEU A 5 1.17 11.81 -1.17
CA LEU A 5 1.22 11.49 -2.59
C LEU A 5 2.68 11.24 -3.03
N GLY A 6 2.88 10.23 -3.88
CA GLY A 6 4.22 9.79 -4.31
C GLY A 6 4.97 8.88 -3.31
N CYS A 7 4.36 8.50 -2.19
CA CYS A 7 4.98 7.58 -1.22
C CYS A 7 4.98 6.12 -1.71
N GLY A 8 3.82 5.59 -2.10
CA GLY A 8 3.67 4.21 -2.59
C GLY A 8 3.87 3.09 -1.56
N ALA A 9 4.24 3.36 -0.31
CA ALA A 9 4.60 2.34 0.67
C ALA A 9 3.49 1.29 0.92
N CYS A 10 2.24 1.71 1.08
CA CYS A 10 1.10 0.79 1.24
C CYS A 10 0.84 -0.10 0.00
N CYS A 11 1.33 0.30 -1.17
CA CYS A 11 1.24 -0.48 -2.41
C CYS A 11 2.48 -1.38 -2.65
N ILE A 12 3.53 -1.27 -1.82
CA ILE A 12 4.78 -2.03 -1.96
C ILE A 12 4.96 -2.97 -0.77
N ALA A 13 4.97 -2.44 0.45
CA ALA A 13 5.40 -3.15 1.64
C ALA A 13 4.47 -4.29 2.11
N PRO A 14 3.16 -4.09 2.35
CA PRO A 14 2.32 -5.10 2.98
C PRO A 14 1.92 -6.18 2.00
N SER A 15 1.56 -7.37 2.47
CA SER A 15 0.84 -8.33 1.64
C SER A 15 -0.64 -7.94 1.52
N ILE A 16 -1.26 -8.31 0.39
CA ILE A 16 -2.69 -8.13 0.14
C ILE A 16 -3.20 -9.45 -0.40
N THR A 17 -4.10 -10.12 0.33
CA THR A 17 -4.64 -11.43 -0.07
C THR A 17 -5.87 -11.32 -0.97
N SER A 18 -6.57 -10.18 -0.94
CA SER A 18 -7.69 -9.90 -1.82
C SER A 18 -7.23 -9.58 -3.25
N ALA A 19 -8.06 -9.91 -4.23
CA ALA A 19 -7.76 -9.65 -5.63
C ALA A 19 -7.60 -8.15 -5.91
N ILE A 20 -6.63 -7.83 -6.76
CA ILE A 20 -6.41 -6.50 -7.31
C ILE A 20 -6.57 -6.62 -8.83
N PRO A 21 -7.17 -5.65 -9.54
CA PRO A 21 -7.13 -5.63 -11.00
C PRO A 21 -5.69 -5.82 -11.52
N GLY A 22 -5.44 -6.87 -12.29
CA GLY A 22 -4.10 -7.27 -12.76
C GLY A 22 -3.28 -8.16 -11.81
N MET A 23 -3.76 -8.41 -10.59
CA MET A 23 -3.19 -9.37 -9.64
C MET A 23 -4.31 -10.21 -8.97
N PRO A 24 -4.86 -11.24 -9.64
CA PRO A 24 -6.04 -11.97 -9.18
C PRO A 24 -5.83 -12.77 -7.89
N HIS A 25 -4.58 -13.12 -7.55
CA HIS A 25 -4.21 -13.80 -6.32
C HIS A 25 -3.70 -12.84 -5.23
N GLY A 26 -3.96 -11.55 -5.38
CA GLY A 26 -3.44 -10.52 -4.50
C GLY A 26 -1.98 -10.18 -4.77
N LYS A 27 -1.34 -9.52 -3.80
CA LYS A 27 0.01 -8.97 -3.89
C LYS A 27 0.86 -9.48 -2.73
N PRO A 28 1.98 -10.16 -2.97
CA PRO A 28 2.92 -10.50 -1.91
C PRO A 28 3.52 -9.25 -1.22
N ALA A 29 3.99 -9.42 0.02
CA ALA A 29 4.74 -8.39 0.72
C ALA A 29 6.02 -8.02 -0.04
N GLY A 30 6.40 -6.75 -0.01
CA GLY A 30 7.57 -6.21 -0.72
C GLY A 30 7.45 -6.16 -2.25
N VAL A 31 6.43 -6.78 -2.85
CA VAL A 31 6.17 -6.70 -4.30
C VAL A 31 5.42 -5.42 -4.64
N ARG A 32 5.92 -4.69 -5.65
CA ARG A 32 5.27 -3.48 -6.17
C ARG A 32 3.94 -3.84 -6.83
N CYS A 33 2.86 -3.20 -6.40
CA CYS A 33 1.53 -3.37 -7.00
C CYS A 33 1.52 -2.94 -8.48
N VAL A 34 0.86 -3.71 -9.34
CA VAL A 34 0.70 -3.38 -10.78
C VAL A 34 -0.03 -2.05 -11.04
N GLN A 35 -0.83 -1.60 -10.07
CA GLN A 35 -1.59 -0.35 -10.14
C GLN A 35 -0.80 0.87 -9.67
N LEU A 36 0.47 0.71 -9.27
CA LEU A 36 1.32 1.81 -8.81
C LEU A 36 2.17 2.32 -9.97
N ASN A 37 1.82 3.50 -10.51
CA ASN A 37 2.52 4.11 -11.64
C ASN A 37 3.95 4.58 -11.28
N ASP A 38 4.69 5.09 -12.25
CA ASP A 38 6.10 5.51 -12.04
C ASP A 38 6.26 6.65 -11.02
N ASP A 39 5.23 7.48 -10.84
CA ASP A 39 5.18 8.55 -9.84
C ASP A 39 4.74 8.07 -8.43
N ASN A 40 4.60 6.75 -8.22
CA ASN A 40 4.09 6.15 -6.99
C ASN A 40 2.66 6.62 -6.62
N LEU A 41 1.82 6.83 -7.63
CA LEU A 41 0.38 7.10 -7.49
C LEU A 41 -0.42 5.85 -7.87
N CYS A 42 -1.36 5.48 -7.02
CA CYS A 42 -2.24 4.33 -7.27
C CYS A 42 -3.28 4.72 -8.34
N GLN A 43 -3.29 4.01 -9.46
CA GLN A 43 -4.19 4.24 -10.59
C GLN A 43 -5.66 3.97 -10.26
N LEU A 44 -5.94 3.22 -9.18
CA LEU A 44 -7.29 2.93 -8.71
C LEU A 44 -7.78 3.91 -7.62
N PHE A 45 -7.00 4.91 -7.24
CA PHE A 45 -7.39 5.78 -6.13
C PHE A 45 -8.71 6.51 -6.42
N GLY A 46 -9.73 6.28 -5.58
CA GLY A 46 -11.06 6.87 -5.72
C GLY A 46 -11.99 6.12 -6.68
N LEU A 47 -11.53 5.04 -7.30
CA LEU A 47 -12.32 4.22 -8.22
C LEU A 47 -12.98 3.04 -7.51
N PRO A 48 -14.17 2.59 -7.97
CA PRO A 48 -14.88 1.45 -7.38
C PRO A 48 -14.13 0.12 -7.53
N GLU A 49 -13.21 0.01 -8.49
CA GLU A 49 -12.37 -1.16 -8.70
C GLU A 49 -11.23 -1.28 -7.67
N ARG A 50 -11.01 -0.24 -6.84
CA ARG A 50 -10.01 -0.28 -5.76
C ARG A 50 -10.45 -1.29 -4.70
N PRO A 51 -9.60 -2.29 -4.37
CA PRO A 51 -9.94 -3.28 -3.36
C PRO A 51 -10.30 -2.63 -2.02
N ASN A 52 -11.33 -3.15 -1.33
CA ASN A 52 -11.81 -2.58 -0.07
C ASN A 52 -10.70 -2.40 0.96
N VAL A 53 -9.82 -3.40 1.14
CA VAL A 53 -8.68 -3.31 2.06
C VAL A 53 -7.76 -2.11 1.77
N CYS A 54 -7.60 -1.74 0.49
CA CYS A 54 -6.82 -0.58 0.08
C CYS A 54 -7.56 0.74 0.37
N SER A 55 -8.89 0.74 0.24
CA SER A 55 -9.76 1.91 0.48
C SER A 55 -10.00 2.16 1.97
N ASP A 56 -10.05 1.10 2.78
CA ASP A 56 -10.22 1.14 4.24
C ASP A 56 -8.95 1.61 4.95
N PHE A 57 -7.78 1.46 4.30
CA PHE A 57 -6.51 1.95 4.82
C PHE A 57 -6.51 3.48 4.99
N SER A 58 -6.33 3.92 6.23
CA SER A 58 -6.22 5.33 6.60
C SER A 58 -4.81 5.66 7.08
N ALA A 59 -4.20 6.72 6.53
CA ALA A 59 -2.83 7.09 6.88
C ALA A 59 -2.71 7.59 8.33
N SER A 60 -1.84 6.95 9.12
CA SER A 60 -1.51 7.33 10.50
C SER A 60 -0.01 7.52 10.66
N ILE A 61 0.40 8.26 11.69
CA ILE A 61 1.83 8.51 11.95
C ILE A 61 2.55 7.22 12.36
N ASP A 62 1.88 6.33 13.09
CA ASP A 62 2.46 5.08 13.59
C ASP A 62 2.74 4.08 12.46
N VAL A 63 1.98 4.17 11.36
CA VAL A 63 2.15 3.28 10.19
C VAL A 63 3.02 3.95 9.12
N CYS A 64 2.81 5.24 8.86
CA CYS A 64 3.44 5.94 7.73
C CYS A 64 4.71 6.71 8.10
N GLY A 65 4.97 6.97 9.39
CA GLY A 65 6.08 7.82 9.84
C GLY A 65 6.09 9.21 9.19
N ASN A 66 7.25 9.85 9.18
CA ASN A 66 7.45 11.20 8.63
C ASN A 66 8.05 11.20 7.22
N THR A 67 8.64 10.10 6.76
CA THR A 67 9.27 9.99 5.42
C THR A 67 8.78 8.77 4.66
N ASN A 68 8.90 8.78 3.32
CA ASN A 68 8.51 7.62 2.50
C ASN A 68 9.33 6.37 2.86
N GLN A 69 10.61 6.55 3.19
CA GLN A 69 11.47 5.47 3.67
C GLN A 69 10.98 4.91 5.01
N GLN A 70 10.56 5.77 5.95
CA GLN A 70 9.97 5.32 7.22
C GLN A 70 8.67 4.55 6.99
N ALA A 71 7.80 5.01 6.09
CA ALA A 71 6.58 4.28 5.78
C ALA A 71 6.86 2.86 5.27
N LEU A 72 7.84 2.70 4.37
CA LEU A 72 8.25 1.37 3.89
C LEU A 72 8.75 0.49 5.04
N ILE A 73 9.64 1.01 5.88
CA ILE A 73 10.20 0.27 7.02
C ILE A 73 9.10 -0.15 7.99
N LEU A 74 8.30 0.79 8.47
CA LEU A 74 7.26 0.54 9.48
C LEU A 74 6.20 -0.46 8.98
N ILE A 75 5.73 -0.32 7.74
CA ILE A 75 4.74 -1.25 7.20
C ILE A 75 5.35 -2.65 7.01
N THR A 76 6.62 -2.75 6.59
CA THR A 76 7.31 -4.05 6.48
C THR A 76 7.52 -4.69 7.85
N GLU A 77 7.87 -3.92 8.88
CA GLU A 77 7.97 -4.42 10.25
C GLU A 77 6.61 -4.92 10.76
N LEU A 78 5.55 -4.13 10.57
CA LEU A 78 4.19 -4.53 10.94
C LEU A 78 3.80 -5.85 10.26
N GLU A 79 4.02 -5.98 8.95
CA GLU A 79 3.77 -7.21 8.21
C GLU A 79 4.46 -8.41 8.87
N GLN A 80 5.77 -8.32 9.16
CA GLN A 80 6.54 -9.40 9.78
C GLN A 80 6.05 -9.82 11.17
N HIS A 81 5.38 -8.90 11.88
CA HIS A 81 4.84 -9.15 13.21
C HIS A 81 3.38 -9.63 13.22
N THR A 82 2.66 -9.53 12.09
CA THR A 82 1.22 -9.85 12.04
C THR A 82 0.81 -10.83 10.93
N SER A 83 1.73 -11.27 10.09
CA SER A 83 1.50 -12.20 8.97
C SER A 83 1.41 -13.67 9.40
#